data_AF-A0A1V4Z673-F1
#
_entry.id   AF-A0A1V4Z673-F1
#
_cell.length_a   1.000
_cell.length_b   1.000
_cell.length_c   1.000
_cell.angle_alpha   90.00
_cell.angle_beta   90.00
_cell.angle_gamma   90.00
#
_symmetry.space_group_name_H-M   'P 1'
#
loop_
_entity.id
_entity.type
_entity.pdbx_description
1 polymer ?
#
loop_
_entity_poly.entity_id
_entity_poly.type
_entity_poly.pdbx_seq_one_letter_code
_entity_poly.pdbx_strand_id
1 'polypeptide(L)'
;MREIKEETGLEVDLKGILGVYSDPDRDPRGHVVSVCFKALKKGGKLKADTDASEVTCLKFDDAINLNLAFDHRKILKEALYML
;
A
#
# COMPACT_ATOMS: atom_id res chain seq x y z
N MET A 1 -0.85 9.64 5.70
CA MET A 1 -0.90 9.61 7.19
C MET A 1 -2.26 9.18 7.71
N ARG A 2 -3.38 9.79 7.27
CA ARG A 2 -4.73 9.40 7.69
C ARG A 2 -5.08 7.94 7.36
N GLU A 3 -5.07 7.58 6.08
CA GLU A 3 -5.53 6.24 5.63
C GLU A 3 -4.82 5.07 6.33
N ILE A 4 -3.49 5.09 6.39
CA ILE A 4 -2.74 4.01 7.03
C ILE A 4 -3.08 3.86 8.53
N LYS A 5 -3.40 4.95 9.22
CA LYS A 5 -3.82 4.92 10.62
C LYS A 5 -5.24 4.39 10.77
N GLU A 6 -6.14 4.82 9.89
CA GLU A 6 -7.53 4.36 9.88
C GLU A 6 -7.62 2.88 9.53
N GLU A 7 -7.01 2.42 8.43
CA GLU A 7 -7.17 1.04 7.96
C GLU A 7 -6.35 -0.01 8.74
N THR A 8 -5.22 0.40 9.35
CA THR A 8 -4.26 -0.56 9.94
C THR A 8 -3.89 -0.29 11.40
N GLY A 9 -4.27 0.86 11.96
CA GLY A 9 -3.87 1.30 13.30
C GLY A 9 -2.38 1.66 13.44
N LEU A 10 -1.62 1.66 12.34
CA LEU A 10 -0.19 1.95 12.35
C LEU A 10 0.11 3.45 12.23
N GLU A 11 1.16 3.87 12.93
CA GLU A 11 1.78 5.17 12.77
C GLU A 11 3.10 5.01 12.03
N VAL A 12 3.35 5.87 11.04
CA VAL A 12 4.48 5.73 10.12
C VAL A 12 5.22 7.05 9.91
N ASP A 13 6.51 6.96 9.59
CA ASP A 13 7.28 8.07 9.02
C ASP A 13 7.30 7.93 7.50
N LEU A 14 6.78 8.93 6.78
CA LEU A 14 6.85 8.97 5.32
C LEU A 14 8.30 9.19 4.87
N LYS A 15 8.75 8.38 3.91
CA LYS A 15 10.08 8.47 3.28
C LYS A 15 10.05 9.15 1.92
N GLY A 16 8.86 9.52 1.44
CA GLY A 16 8.66 10.22 0.18
C GLY A 16 7.69 9.48 -0.74
N ILE A 17 7.48 10.07 -1.91
CA ILE A 17 6.66 9.48 -2.97
C ILE A 17 7.47 8.36 -3.63
N LEU A 18 6.85 7.20 -3.79
CA LEU A 18 7.38 6.11 -4.63
C LEU A 18 7.11 6.41 -6.10
N GLY A 19 5.86 6.76 -6.43
CA GLY A 19 5.44 7.02 -7.79
C GLY A 19 3.99 7.49 -7.89
N VAL A 20 3.61 7.97 -9.08
CA VAL A 20 2.24 8.31 -9.46
C VAL A 20 1.78 7.31 -10.51
N TYR A 21 0.74 6.57 -10.20
CA TYR A 21 0.18 5.51 -11.03
C TYR A 21 -1.16 6.00 -11.61
N SER A 22 -1.18 6.26 -12.91
CA SER A 22 -2.29 6.95 -13.59
C SER A 22 -2.72 6.28 -14.90
N ASP A 23 -2.37 5.01 -15.09
CA ASP A 23 -2.86 4.22 -16.23
C ASP A 23 -4.41 4.25 -16.25
N PRO A 24 -5.06 4.64 -17.36
CA PRO A 24 -6.52 4.72 -17.44
C PRO A 24 -7.26 3.43 -17.08
N ASP A 25 -6.62 2.28 -17.31
CA ASP A 25 -7.24 0.96 -17.17
C ASP A 25 -6.89 0.27 -15.84
N ARG A 26 -6.16 0.93 -14.94
CA ARG A 26 -5.71 0.31 -13.67
C ARG A 26 -6.84 -0.01 -12.70
N ASP A 27 -7.97 0.68 -12.83
CA ASP A 27 -9.15 0.48 -12.01
C ASP A 27 -10.37 0.26 -12.92
N PRO A 28 -11.08 -0.87 -12.78
CA PRO A 28 -12.24 -1.17 -13.62
C PRO A 28 -13.42 -0.20 -13.42
N ARG A 29 -13.40 0.64 -12.36
CA ARG A 29 -14.44 1.64 -12.07
C ARG A 29 -14.28 2.92 -12.89
N GLY A 30 -13.14 3.12 -13.56
CA GLY A 30 -12.82 4.30 -14.37
C GLY A 30 -11.39 4.80 -14.14
N HIS A 31 -11.08 5.99 -14.68
CA HIS A 31 -9.73 6.55 -14.56
C HIS A 31 -9.43 7.02 -13.14
N VAL A 32 -8.70 6.20 -12.38
CA VAL A 32 -8.28 6.48 -11.00
C VAL A 32 -6.76 6.67 -10.94
N VAL A 33 -6.32 7.79 -10.36
CA VAL A 33 -4.90 8.07 -10.13
C VAL A 33 -4.53 7.77 -8.67
N SER A 34 -3.46 7.01 -8.46
CA SER A 34 -2.92 6.72 -7.12
C SER A 34 -1.51 7.29 -6.96
N VAL A 35 -1.31 8.08 -5.90
CA VAL A 35 0.03 8.53 -5.47
C VAL A 35 0.51 7.58 -4.37
N CYS A 36 1.54 6.79 -4.66
CA CYS A 36 2.07 5.83 -3.70
C CYS A 36 3.22 6.42 -2.89
N PHE A 37 3.30 6.09 -1.61
CA PHE A 37 4.31 6.58 -0.68
C PHE A 37 5.11 5.42 -0.08
N LYS A 38 6.41 5.64 0.14
CA LYS A 38 7.21 4.79 1.01
C LYS A 38 7.05 5.27 2.45
N ALA A 39 6.89 4.35 3.39
CA ALA A 39 6.76 4.66 4.80
C ALA A 39 7.47 3.61 5.66
N LEU A 40 8.01 4.03 6.80
CA LEU A 40 8.52 3.12 7.82
C LEU A 40 7.64 3.19 9.06
N LYS A 41 7.33 2.02 9.64
CA LYS A 41 6.59 1.97 10.90
C LYS A 41 7.37 2.72 12.00
N LYS A 42 6.66 3.59 12.70
CA LYS A 42 7.14 4.31 13.89
C LYS A 42 6.43 3.87 15.16
N GLY A 43 5.18 3.43 15.04
CA GLY A 43 4.36 3.07 16.19
C GLY A 43 3.02 2.47 15.80
N GLY A 44 2.08 2.52 16.73
CA GLY A 44 0.75 1.94 16.55
C GLY A 44 0.68 0.43 16.72
N LYS A 45 -0.54 -0.06 16.90
CA LYS A 45 -0.85 -1.48 17.02
C LYS A 45 -1.59 -1.92 15.76
N LEU A 46 -1.06 -2.94 15.11
CA LEU A 46 -1.67 -3.51 13.92
C LEU A 46 -3.07 -4.02 14.24
N LYS A 47 -4.09 -3.43 13.63
CA LYS A 47 -5.49 -3.78 13.81
C LYS A 47 -6.27 -3.30 12.58
N ALA A 48 -7.09 -4.17 12.01
CA ALA A 48 -7.99 -3.79 10.93
C ALA A 48 -9.12 -2.91 11.49
N ASP A 49 -9.54 -1.93 10.70
CA ASP A 49 -10.63 -1.01 11.05
C ASP A 49 -11.39 -0.61 9.78
N THR A 50 -12.37 0.30 9.92
CA THR A 50 -13.16 0.94 8.86
C THR A 50 -13.53 0.02 7.69
N ASP A 51 -12.68 -0.03 6.66
CA ASP A 51 -12.92 -0.72 5.39
C ASP A 51 -12.16 -2.05 5.26
N ALA A 52 -11.34 -2.42 6.24
CA ALA A 52 -10.56 -3.64 6.28
C ALA A 52 -11.15 -4.68 7.25
N SER A 53 -11.44 -5.88 6.75
CA SER A 53 -11.82 -7.02 7.61
C SER A 53 -10.60 -7.74 8.23
N GLU A 54 -9.43 -7.60 7.61
CA GLU A 54 -8.17 -8.22 8.03
C GLU A 54 -6.99 -7.30 7.71
N VAL A 55 -5.97 -7.35 8.56
CA VAL A 55 -4.68 -6.71 8.30
C VAL A 55 -3.55 -7.59 8.83
N THR A 56 -2.47 -7.71 8.07
CA THR A 56 -1.31 -8.53 8.44
C THR A 56 -0.01 -7.90 7.92
N CYS A 57 1.11 -8.22 8.57
CA CYS A 57 2.44 -7.90 8.09
C CYS A 57 3.02 -9.13 7.38
N LEU A 58 3.34 -8.98 6.11
CA LEU A 58 3.89 -10.05 5.28
C LEU A 58 5.34 -9.74 4.90
N LYS A 59 6.13 -10.79 4.69
CA LYS A 59 7.41 -10.63 3.99
C LYS A 59 7.13 -10.28 2.54
N PHE A 60 8.09 -9.61 1.91
CA PHE A 60 7.97 -9.19 0.52
C PHE A 60 7.66 -10.38 -0.40
N ASP A 61 8.44 -11.46 -0.29
CA ASP A 61 8.30 -12.65 -1.13
C ASP A 61 6.93 -13.33 -0.96
N ASP A 62 6.35 -13.29 0.24
CA ASP A 62 5.01 -13.81 0.48
C ASP A 62 3.95 -12.90 -0.15
N ALA A 63 4.08 -11.58 0.02
CA ALA A 63 3.13 -10.60 -0.49
C ALA A 63 3.05 -10.58 -2.02
N ILE A 64 4.17 -10.68 -2.72
CA ILE A 64 4.18 -10.67 -4.20
C ILE A 64 3.60 -11.93 -4.83
N ASN A 65 3.29 -12.96 -4.04
CA ASN A 65 2.67 -14.20 -4.52
C ASN A 65 1.15 -14.20 -4.29
N LEU A 66 0.61 -13.26 -3.53
CA LEU A 66 -0.84 -13.12 -3.32
C LEU A 66 -1.55 -12.62 -4.58
N ASN A 67 -2.88 -12.80 -4.61
CA ASN A 67 -3.74 -12.12 -5.58
C ASN A 67 -4.01 -10.68 -5.11
N LEU A 68 -3.10 -9.77 -5.45
CA LEU A 68 -3.17 -8.37 -5.03
C LEU A 68 -4.17 -7.59 -5.90
N ALA A 69 -4.91 -6.68 -5.27
CA ALA A 69 -5.86 -5.82 -5.97
C ALA A 69 -5.16 -4.86 -6.95
N PHE A 70 -5.86 -4.53 -8.03
CA PHE A 70 -5.41 -3.57 -9.04
C PHE A 70 -3.99 -3.88 -9.53
N ASP A 71 -3.16 -2.85 -9.65
CA ASP A 71 -1.76 -2.92 -10.04
C ASP A 71 -0.79 -3.02 -8.84
N HIS A 72 -1.26 -3.35 -7.62
CA HIS A 72 -0.43 -3.34 -6.42
C HIS A 72 0.78 -4.28 -6.50
N ARG A 73 0.71 -5.37 -7.28
CA ARG A 73 1.89 -6.23 -7.54
C ARG A 73 3.01 -5.49 -8.24
N LYS A 74 2.68 -4.62 -9.21
CA LYS A 74 3.65 -3.78 -9.92
C LYS A 74 4.26 -2.77 -8.95
N ILE A 75 3.42 -2.08 -8.18
CA ILE A 75 3.84 -1.08 -7.18
C ILE A 75 4.81 -1.69 -6.16
N LEU A 76 4.50 -2.87 -5.61
CA LEU A 76 5.38 -3.56 -4.68
C LEU A 76 6.74 -3.93 -5.30
N LYS A 77 6.74 -4.48 -6.52
CA LYS A 77 7.98 -4.79 -7.23
C LYS A 77 8.85 -3.55 -7.44
N GLU A 78 8.26 -2.43 -7.86
CA GLU A 78 8.98 -1.16 -8.01
C GLU A 78 9.52 -0.62 -6.68
N ALA A 79 8.77 -0.79 -5.58
CA ALA A 79 9.23 -0.41 -4.25
C ALA A 79 10.51 -1.14 -3.83
N LEU A 80 10.67 -2.42 -4.24
CA LEU A 80 11.89 -3.19 -3.94
C LEU A 80 13.09 -2.71 -4.76
N TYR A 81 12.91 -2.37 -6.04
CA TYR A 81 14.00 -1.91 -6.90
C TYR A 81 14.50 -0.49 -6.56
N MET A 82 13.73 0.28 -5.78
CA MET A 82 14.06 1.64 -5.34
C MET A 82 14.49 1.73 -3.87
N LEU A 83 14.92 0.61 -3.27
CA LEU A 83 15.62 0.54 -1.99
C LEU A 83 17.14 0.56 -2.21
#